data_AF-A0A919HK17-F1
#
_entry.id   AF-A0A919HK17-F1
#
_cell.length_a   1.000
_cell.length_b   1.000
_cell.length_c   1.000
_cell.angle_alpha   90.00
_cell.angle_beta   90.00
_cell.angle_gamma   90.00
#
_symmetry.space_group_name_H-M   'P 1'
#
loop_
_entity.id
_entity.type
_entity.pdbx_description
1 polymer ?
#
loop_
_entity_poly.entity_id
_entity_poly.type
_entity_poly.pdbx_seq_one_letter_code
_entity_poly.pdbx_strand_id
1 'polypeptide(L)' 'MTDTQNRAQIGDLVRDTERSCEGIVTDVRAGKPVLRPRWGGGFTGQWSAEWGSLAVVSRRGTWDVPWLLP' A
#
# COMPACT_ATOMS: atom_id res chain seq x y z
N MET A 1 6.60 -21.69 10.77
CA MET A 1 7.36 -20.48 10.37
C MET A 1 6.37 -19.54 9.72
N THR A 2 6.03 -18.45 10.40
CA THR A 2 4.93 -17.57 10.03
C THR A 2 5.31 -16.74 8.80
N ASP A 3 4.48 -16.86 7.75
CA ASP A 3 4.53 -16.17 6.45
C ASP A 3 4.26 -14.66 6.56
N THR A 4 4.77 -14.02 7.62
CA THR A 4 4.62 -12.59 7.87
C THR A 4 5.38 -11.77 6.82
N GLN A 5 6.37 -12.37 6.16
CA GLN A 5 7.18 -11.72 5.13
C GLN A 5 6.45 -11.52 3.80
N ASN A 6 5.24 -12.06 3.59
CA ASN A 6 4.49 -11.83 2.35
C ASN A 6 3.23 -10.97 2.53
N ARG A 7 2.81 -10.69 3.77
CA ARG A 7 1.65 -9.84 4.03
C ARG A 7 2.00 -8.36 3.91
N ALA A 8 1.13 -7.57 3.28
CA ALA A 8 1.23 -6.13 3.24
C ALA A 8 1.11 -5.50 4.64
N GLN A 9 1.80 -4.39 4.86
CA GLN A 9 1.81 -3.63 6.11
C GLN A 9 1.63 -2.12 5.86
N ILE A 10 1.36 -1.35 6.92
CA ILE A 10 1.30 0.12 6.84
C ILE A 10 2.63 0.67 6.34
N GLY A 11 2.58 1.52 5.31
CA GLY A 11 3.72 2.14 4.65
C GLY A 11 4.25 1.37 3.44
N ASP A 12 3.76 0.15 3.20
CA ASP A 12 4.09 -0.60 2.00
C ASP A 12 3.38 -0.01 0.79
N LEU A 13 4.09 0.00 -0.35
CA LEU A 13 3.48 0.16 -1.65
C LEU A 13 2.95 -1.19 -2.10
N VAL A 14 1.66 -1.23 -2.40
CA VAL A 14 0.94 -2.44 -2.79
C VAL A 14 0.21 -2.22 -4.11
N ARG A 15 -0.02 -3.32 -4.82
CA ARG A 15 -0.97 -3.40 -5.91
C ARG A 15 -2.25 -4.04 -5.40
N ASP A 16 -3.35 -3.32 -5.53
CA ASP A 16 -4.69 -3.82 -5.30
C ASP A 16 -5.15 -4.57 -6.55
N THR A 17 -5.27 -5.89 -6.46
CA THR A 17 -5.60 -6.76 -7.60
C THR A 17 -7.06 -6.65 -8.02
N GLU A 18 -7.98 -6.27 -7.12
CA GLU A 18 -9.40 -6.08 -7.44
C GLU A 18 -9.60 -4.84 -8.29
N ARG A 19 -8.87 -3.76 -7.97
CA ARG A 19 -8.97 -2.47 -8.68
C ARG A 19 -7.92 -2.29 -9.76
N SER A 20 -6.97 -3.23 -9.86
CA SER A 20 -5.84 -3.17 -10.79
C SER A 20 -5.03 -1.86 -10.69
N CYS A 21 -4.88 -1.30 -9.49
CA CYS A 21 -4.17 -0.05 -9.24
C CYS A 21 -3.16 -0.16 -8.09
N GLU A 22 -2.21 0.78 -8.02
CA GLU A 22 -1.24 0.86 -6.93
C GLU A 22 -1.65 1.87 -5.87
N GLY A 23 -1.37 1.54 -4.62
CA GLY A 23 -1.59 2.43 -3.48
C GLY A 23 -0.64 2.14 -2.33
N ILE A 24 -0.48 3.13 -1.45
CA ILE A 24 0.29 3.00 -0.22
C ILE A 24 -0.69 2.66 0.90
N VAL A 25 -0.41 1.62 1.69
CA VAL A 25 -1.18 1.34 2.90
C VAL A 25 -0.89 2.42 3.93
N THR A 26 -1.91 3.17 4.35
CA THR A 26 -1.73 4.31 5.25
C THR A 26 -2.35 4.10 6.62
N ASP A 27 -3.38 3.27 6.71
CA ASP A 27 -4.14 3.03 7.93
C ASP A 27 -4.86 1.66 7.84
N VAL A 28 -5.45 1.21 8.95
CA VAL A 28 -6.29 0.01 9.01
C VAL A 28 -7.58 0.36 9.74
N ARG A 29 -8.72 0.26 9.04
CA ARG A 29 -10.03 0.61 9.57
C ARG A 29 -10.97 -0.57 9.48
N ALA A 30 -11.61 -0.92 10.60
CA ALA A 30 -12.48 -2.09 10.70
C ALA A 30 -11.82 -3.37 10.16
N GLY A 31 -10.51 -3.55 10.43
CA GLY A 31 -9.72 -4.69 9.98
C GLY A 31 -9.25 -4.64 8.52
N LYS A 32 -9.64 -3.62 7.75
CA LYS A 32 -9.31 -3.46 6.33
C LYS A 32 -8.21 -2.42 6.11
N PRO A 33 -7.23 -2.68 5.23
CA PRO A 33 -6.24 -1.68 4.83
C PRO A 33 -6.91 -0.51 4.12
N VAL A 34 -6.46 0.70 4.44
CA VAL A 34 -6.82 1.93 3.75
C VAL A 34 -5.64 2.37 2.89
N LEU A 35 -5.87 2.42 1.58
CA LEU A 35 -4.90 2.78 0.57
C LEU A 35 -5.05 4.24 0.15
N ARG A 36 -3.93 4.86 -0.22
CA ARG A 36 -3.88 6.14 -0.93
C ARG A 36 -3.10 6.01 -2.23
N PRO A 37 -3.39 6.80 -3.27
CA PRO A 37 -2.62 6.79 -4.51
C PRO A 37 -1.16 7.10 -4.22
N ARG A 38 -0.25 6.38 -4.88
CA ARG A 38 1.20 6.60 -4.75
C ARG A 38 1.61 8.02 -5.15
N TRP A 39 1.01 8.55 -6.21
CA TRP A 39 1.27 9.88 -6.72
C TRP A 39 0.01 10.71 -6.64
N GLY A 40 0.10 11.87 -5.98
CA GLY A 40 -0.91 12.94 -5.93
C GLY A 40 -2.35 12.54 -6.30
N GLY A 41 -3.17 12.33 -5.28
CA GLY A 41 -4.63 12.28 -5.41
C GLY A 41 -5.21 12.98 -4.19
N GLY A 42 -6.28 13.77 -4.36
CA GLY A 42 -6.90 14.50 -3.26
C GLY A 42 -7.31 13.58 -2.09
N PHE A 43 -7.71 14.16 -0.97
CA PHE A 43 -8.18 13.41 0.22
C PHE A 43 -9.30 12.40 -0.08
N THR A 44 -10.02 12.57 -1.20
CA THR A 44 -11.06 11.67 -1.73
C THR A 44 -10.52 10.46 -2.50
N GLY A 45 -9.23 10.45 -2.85
CA GLY A 45 -8.58 9.37 -3.58
C GLY A 45 -8.22 8.16 -2.73
N GLN A 46 -8.57 8.14 -1.43
CA GLN A 46 -8.34 6.99 -0.56
C GLN A 46 -9.42 5.93 -0.72
N TRP A 47 -9.06 4.65 -0.60
CA TRP A 47 -10.02 3.55 -0.63
C TRP A 47 -9.65 2.43 0.32
N SER A 48 -10.65 1.68 0.78
CA SER A 48 -10.43 0.45 1.55
C SER A 48 -10.28 -0.73 0.59
N ALA A 49 -9.42 -1.69 0.95
CA ALA A 49 -9.20 -2.94 0.23
C ALA A 49 -9.29 -4.14 1.20
N GLU A 50 -9.24 -5.36 0.68
CA GLU A 50 -9.09 -6.58 1.49
C GLU A 50 -7.61 -6.96 1.57
N TRP A 51 -7.13 -7.43 2.72
CA TRP A 51 -5.72 -7.85 2.83
C TRP A 51 -5.33 -8.93 1.82
N GLY A 52 -6.27 -9.81 1.47
CA GLY A 52 -6.04 -10.87 0.49
C GLY A 52 -5.93 -10.37 -0.96
N SER A 53 -6.41 -9.16 -1.27
CA SER A 53 -6.30 -8.59 -2.62
C SER A 53 -5.00 -7.82 -2.85
N LEU A 54 -4.18 -7.61 -1.80
CA LEU A 54 -2.97 -6.79 -1.86
C LEU A 54 -1.73 -7.61 -2.15
N ALA A 55 -1.07 -7.30 -3.26
CA ALA A 55 0.28 -7.76 -3.56
C ALA A 55 1.29 -6.69 -3.17
N VAL A 56 2.31 -7.02 -2.37
CA VAL A 56 3.37 -6.07 -2.02
C VAL A 56 4.23 -5.81 -3.24
N VAL A 57 4.31 -4.54 -3.64
CA VAL A 57 5.20 -4.06 -4.72
C VAL A 57 6.53 -3.63 -4.12
N SER A 58 6.50 -2.88 -3.03
CA SER A 58 7.70 -2.47 -2.30
C SER A 58 7.41 -2.26 -0.82
N ARG A 59 8.40 -2.58 0.02
CA ARG A 59 8.31 -2.40 1.46
C ARG A 59 8.52 -0.94 1.87
N ARG A 60 7.95 -0.55 3.00
CA ARG A 60 8.17 0.78 3.58
C ARG A 60 9.67 1.13 3.61
N GLY A 61 10.02 2.30 3.08
CA GLY A 61 11.40 2.81 3.08
C GLY A 61 12.32 2.23 2.00
N THR A 62 11.82 1.30 1.16
CA THR A 62 12.58 0.74 0.04
C THR A 62 12.08 1.18 -1.33
N TRP A 63 11.01 1.98 -1.39
CA TRP A 63 10.50 2.53 -2.66
C TRP A 63 11.19 3.85 -2.99
N ASP A 64 11.62 4.00 -4.25
CA ASP A 64 12.29 5.19 -4.74
C ASP A 64 11.48 6.46 -4.44
N VAL A 65 12.08 7.32 -3.64
CA VAL A 65 11.63 8.69 -3.37
C VAL A 65 12.51 9.60 -4.22
N PRO A 66 11.97 10.28 -5.26
CA PRO A 66 12.77 11.03 -6.24
C PRO A 66 13.67 12.14 -5.65
N TRP A 67 13.40 12.56 -4.42
CA TRP A 67 14.13 13.61 -3.69
C TRP A 67 15.12 13.07 -2.65
N LEU A 68 15.38 11.76 -2.65
CA LEU A 68 16.34 11.08 -1.77
C LEU A 68 17.49 10.44 -2.56
N LEU A 69 17.80 11.01 -3.73
CA LEU A 69 19.11 10.83 -4.37
C LEU A 69 20.08 11.88 -3.78
N PRO A 70 21.32 11.51 -3.44
CA PRO A 70 22.33 12.44 -2.93
C PRO A 70 22.66 13.57 -3.91
#